data_AF-A0A2W2N457-F1
#
_entry.id   AF-A0A2W2N457-F1
#
_cell.length_a   1.000
_cell.length_b   1.000
_cell.length_c   1.000
_cell.angle_alpha   90.00
_cell.angle_beta   90.00
_cell.angle_gamma   90.00
#
_symmetry.space_group_name_H-M   'P 1'
#
loop_
_entity.id
_entity.type
_entity.pdbx_description
1 polymer ?
#
loop_
_entity_poly.entity_id
_entity_poly.type
_entity_poly.pdbx_seq_one_letter_code
_entity_poly.pdbx_strand_id
1 'polypeptide(L)'
;MRGRAPGWRSWRPRTWVLVLAALFALFQLSTVTGRDTPDTKNYLSYALSLRGEGKRETAAVTIDYVCAGEAARARRGQSVDVLRFREPSPAARVAKECRAGLWREVDARLRAGQTGGHTLPFTSARFMRIFEVRPGYPVFLIPFLTVFGVTWGMWAAGVVVTVAGGVLVYLLLRSRRVPVPLALTGQGLYYVLPCGTTAMRPMAEGLMLALTLAALWGCSLALEG
;
A
#
# COMPACT_ATOMS: atom_id res chain seq x y z
N MET A 1 -42.68 -24.50 -28.30
CA MET A 1 -42.22 -23.82 -27.07
C MET A 1 -40.77 -23.38 -27.27
N ARG A 2 -40.53 -22.11 -27.62
CA ARG A 2 -39.17 -21.55 -27.77
C ARG A 2 -38.71 -21.07 -26.39
N GLY A 3 -37.78 -21.80 -25.78
CA GLY A 3 -37.14 -21.39 -24.53
C GLY A 3 -36.35 -20.11 -24.75
N ARG A 4 -36.82 -19.00 -24.15
CA ARG A 4 -36.01 -17.80 -23.96
C ARG A 4 -34.84 -18.18 -23.07
N ALA A 5 -33.63 -18.19 -23.62
CA ALA A 5 -32.43 -18.16 -22.81
C ALA A 5 -32.50 -16.92 -21.89
N PRO A 6 -32.22 -17.06 -20.59
CA PRO A 6 -32.23 -15.92 -19.69
C PRO A 6 -31.17 -14.92 -20.15
N GLY A 7 -31.61 -13.71 -20.49
CA GLY A 7 -30.76 -12.63 -20.93
C GLY A 7 -29.73 -12.29 -19.86
N TRP A 8 -28.53 -12.85 -19.99
CA TRP A 8 -27.35 -12.29 -19.37
C TRP A 8 -27.18 -10.90 -19.98
N ARG A 9 -27.59 -9.89 -19.21
CA ARG A 9 -27.42 -8.47 -19.53
C ARG A 9 -26.04 -8.30 -20.15
N SER A 10 -25.97 -7.56 -21.26
CA SER A 10 -24.75 -7.16 -21.95
C SER A 10 -23.92 -6.19 -21.09
N TRP A 11 -23.37 -6.68 -19.98
CA TRP A 11 -22.45 -5.89 -19.16
C TRP A 11 -21.17 -5.72 -19.97
N ARG A 12 -20.85 -4.46 -20.29
CA ARG A 12 -19.62 -4.13 -21.01
C ARG A 12 -18.43 -4.65 -20.18
N PRO A 13 -17.40 -5.26 -20.78
CA PRO A 13 -16.22 -5.76 -20.07
C PRO A 13 -15.59 -4.74 -19.11
N ARG A 14 -15.64 -3.45 -19.47
CA ARG A 14 -15.17 -2.33 -18.64
C ARG A 14 -15.89 -2.26 -17.29
N THR A 15 -17.19 -2.54 -17.24
CA THR A 15 -17.97 -2.54 -16.00
C THR A 15 -17.46 -3.62 -15.05
N TRP A 16 -17.15 -4.81 -15.56
CA TRP A 16 -16.62 -5.90 -14.73
C TRP A 16 -15.22 -5.60 -14.18
N VAL A 17 -14.35 -4.97 -14.96
CA VAL A 17 -13.03 -4.50 -14.49
C VAL A 17 -13.20 -3.56 -13.29
N LEU A 18 -14.13 -2.61 -13.38
CA LEU A 18 -14.41 -1.66 -12.30
C LEU A 18 -15.08 -2.33 -11.10
N VAL A 19 -15.99 -3.28 -11.33
CA VAL A 19 -16.62 -4.05 -10.25
C VAL A 19 -15.57 -4.84 -9.47
N LEU A 20 -14.64 -5.53 -10.15
CA LEU A 20 -13.56 -6.25 -9.46
C LEU A 20 -12.65 -5.31 -8.67
N ALA A 21 -12.30 -4.15 -9.23
CA ALA A 21 -11.51 -3.13 -8.53
C ALA A 21 -12.25 -2.59 -7.29
N ALA A 22 -13.54 -2.32 -7.40
CA ALA A 22 -14.37 -1.84 -6.30
C ALA A 22 -14.51 -2.91 -5.20
N LEU A 23 -14.78 -4.16 -5.57
CA LEU A 23 -14.85 -5.28 -4.64
C LEU A 23 -13.52 -5.47 -3.91
N PHE A 24 -12.40 -5.41 -4.63
CA PHE A 24 -11.07 -5.44 -4.02
C PHE A 24 -10.91 -4.32 -2.99
N ALA A 25 -11.17 -3.07 -3.37
CA ALA A 25 -11.05 -1.91 -2.48
C ALA A 25 -11.93 -2.05 -1.22
N LEU A 26 -13.18 -2.51 -1.38
CA LEU A 26 -14.09 -2.77 -0.27
C LEU A 26 -13.54 -3.84 0.68
N PHE A 27 -13.01 -4.95 0.17
CA PHE A 27 -12.38 -5.96 1.02
C PHE A 27 -11.14 -5.42 1.75
N GLN A 28 -10.40 -4.47 1.14
CA GLN A 28 -9.26 -3.83 1.78
C GLN A 28 -9.62 -2.87 2.92
N LEU A 29 -10.89 -2.50 3.12
CA LEU A 29 -11.30 -1.65 4.25
C LEU A 29 -11.09 -2.32 5.61
N SER A 30 -11.10 -3.66 5.66
CA SER A 30 -10.78 -4.43 6.88
C SER A 30 -9.33 -4.29 7.35
N THR A 31 -8.48 -3.69 6.52
CA THR A 31 -7.01 -3.73 6.63
C THR A 31 -6.40 -2.36 6.31
N VAL A 32 -7.10 -1.29 6.69
CA VAL A 32 -6.64 0.10 6.61
C VAL A 32 -5.34 0.31 7.39
N THR A 33 -5.19 -0.37 8.53
CA THR A 33 -3.99 -0.34 9.36
C THR A 33 -3.33 -1.72 9.48
N GLY A 34 -2.02 -1.71 9.80
CA GLY A 34 -1.25 -2.93 10.05
C GLY A 34 -0.77 -3.65 8.79
N ARG A 35 -0.59 -2.89 7.70
CA ARG A 35 0.11 -3.30 6.48
C ARG A 35 1.50 -2.68 6.34
N ASP A 36 1.84 -1.81 7.29
CA ASP A 36 3.17 -1.25 7.44
C ASP A 36 4.24 -2.33 7.45
N THR A 37 5.35 -2.01 6.80
CA THR A 37 6.60 -2.78 6.82
C THR A 37 7.68 -1.95 7.50
N PRO A 38 8.84 -2.55 7.84
CA PRO A 38 9.95 -1.79 8.42
C PRO A 38 10.37 -0.56 7.61
N ASP A 39 10.15 -0.56 6.30
CA ASP A 39 10.52 0.53 5.39
C ASP A 39 9.47 1.63 5.29
N THR A 40 8.21 1.35 5.65
CA THR A 40 7.10 2.30 5.55
C THR A 40 7.37 3.59 6.32
N LYS A 41 8.04 3.51 7.48
CA LYS A 41 8.41 4.70 8.27
C LYS A 41 9.37 5.63 7.52
N ASN A 42 10.26 5.09 6.70
CA ASN A 42 11.21 5.88 5.91
C ASN A 42 10.48 6.59 4.75
N TYR A 43 9.62 5.88 4.02
CA TYR A 43 8.85 6.48 2.94
C TYR A 43 7.85 7.54 3.42
N LEU A 44 7.14 7.25 4.52
CA LEU A 44 6.19 8.21 5.12
C LEU A 44 6.91 9.46 5.64
N SER A 45 7.99 9.29 6.40
CA SER A 45 8.74 10.45 6.90
C SER A 45 9.37 11.29 5.79
N TYR A 46 9.82 10.67 4.70
CA TYR A 46 10.27 11.38 3.51
C TYR A 46 9.12 12.17 2.88
N ALA A 47 7.97 11.54 2.62
CA ALA A 47 6.84 12.23 2.01
C ALA A 47 6.35 13.44 2.82
N LEU A 48 6.32 13.32 4.15
CA LEU A 48 6.00 14.43 5.06
C LEU A 48 7.08 15.53 5.03
N SER A 49 8.37 15.15 5.05
CA SER A 49 9.44 16.13 4.88
C SER A 49 9.36 16.89 3.56
N LEU A 50 8.93 16.25 2.46
CA LEU A 50 8.72 16.91 1.16
C LEU A 50 7.51 17.86 1.15
N ARG A 51 6.51 17.61 2.00
CA ARG A 51 5.36 18.50 2.21
C ARG A 51 5.71 19.72 3.09
N GLY A 52 6.88 19.69 3.73
CA GLY A 52 7.44 20.81 4.51
C GLY A 52 7.30 20.65 6.01
N GLU A 53 6.86 19.49 6.52
CA GLU A 53 6.75 19.26 7.96
C GLU A 53 8.10 19.33 8.68
N GLY A 54 8.08 19.85 9.91
CA GLY A 54 9.24 19.83 10.80
C GLY A 54 9.61 18.40 11.22
N LYS A 55 10.87 18.17 11.63
CA LYS A 55 11.36 16.84 12.02
C LYS A 55 10.59 16.23 13.20
N ARG A 56 10.29 17.02 14.22
CA ARG A 56 9.58 16.55 15.42
C ARG A 56 8.11 16.21 15.12
N GLU A 57 7.47 17.03 14.30
CA GLU A 57 6.10 16.78 13.83
C GLU A 57 6.02 15.52 12.96
N THR A 58 6.93 15.42 11.97
CA THR A 58 7.08 14.23 11.14
C THR A 58 7.28 12.98 11.99
N ALA A 59 8.06 13.08 13.08
CA ALA A 59 8.33 11.97 13.98
C ALA A 59 7.07 11.54 14.72
N ALA A 60 6.34 12.49 15.30
CA ALA A 60 5.10 12.20 16.00
C ALA A 60 4.10 11.46 15.09
N VAL A 61 3.86 12.01 13.89
CA VAL A 61 2.90 11.44 12.94
C VAL A 61 3.34 10.07 12.43
N THR A 62 4.63 9.91 12.09
CA THR A 62 5.15 8.62 11.59
C THR A 62 5.13 7.54 12.68
N ILE A 63 5.52 7.88 13.91
CA ILE A 63 5.51 6.96 15.05
C ILE A 63 4.09 6.52 15.35
N ASP A 64 3.12 7.45 15.39
CA ASP A 64 1.73 7.12 15.65
C ASP A 64 1.15 6.19 14.58
N TYR A 65 1.44 6.44 13.30
CA TYR A 65 1.00 5.57 12.22
C TYR A 65 1.57 4.16 12.33
N VAL A 66 2.88 4.02 12.56
CA VAL A 66 3.54 2.70 12.66
C VAL A 66 3.05 1.94 13.89
N CYS A 67 2.97 2.60 15.05
CA CYS A 67 2.53 1.95 16.28
C CYS A 67 1.05 1.56 16.26
N ALA A 68 0.19 2.34 15.58
CA ALA A 68 -1.19 1.92 15.32
C ALA A 68 -1.25 0.66 14.42
N GLY A 69 -0.36 0.58 13.43
CA GLY A 69 -0.22 -0.60 12.58
C GLY A 69 0.25 -1.84 13.34
N GLU A 70 1.25 -1.69 14.21
CA GLU A 70 1.75 -2.77 15.06
C GLU A 70 0.68 -3.27 16.06
N ALA A 71 -0.04 -2.35 16.69
CA ALA A 71 -1.16 -2.68 17.57
C ALA A 71 -2.28 -3.41 16.83
N ALA A 72 -2.61 -3.00 15.61
CA ALA A 72 -3.60 -3.68 14.77
C ALA A 72 -3.15 -5.09 14.38
N ARG A 73 -1.87 -5.28 14.03
CA ARG A 73 -1.27 -6.60 13.77
C ARG A 73 -1.33 -7.48 15.02
N ALA A 74 -0.97 -6.96 16.19
CA ALA A 74 -1.05 -7.69 17.45
C ALA A 74 -2.48 -8.12 17.80
N ARG A 75 -3.47 -7.24 17.60
CA ARG A 75 -4.89 -7.60 17.81
C ARG A 75 -5.35 -8.69 16.85
N ARG A 76 -5.01 -8.59 15.56
CA ARG A 76 -5.36 -9.62 14.58
C ARG A 76 -4.69 -10.96 14.89
N GLY A 77 -3.41 -10.94 15.27
CA GLY A 77 -2.68 -12.12 15.73
C GLY A 77 -3.36 -12.80 16.90
N GLN A 78 -3.78 -12.03 17.91
CA GLN A 78 -4.52 -12.57 19.05
C GLN A 78 -5.88 -13.16 18.65
N SER A 79 -6.59 -12.55 17.71
CA SER A 79 -7.94 -13.00 17.32
C SER A 79 -7.96 -14.39 16.67
N VAL A 80 -6.81 -14.86 16.18
CA VAL A 80 -6.63 -16.20 15.59
C VAL A 80 -5.79 -17.12 16.48
N ASP A 81 -5.34 -16.65 17.65
CA ASP A 81 -4.60 -17.43 18.63
C ASP A 81 -5.59 -18.24 19.47
N VAL A 82 -5.66 -19.55 19.22
CA VAL A 82 -6.58 -20.48 19.88
C VAL A 82 -6.40 -20.50 21.41
N LEU A 83 -5.20 -20.16 21.91
CA LEU A 83 -4.92 -20.13 23.35
C LEU A 83 -5.29 -18.78 23.98
N ARG A 84 -5.15 -17.68 23.24
CA ARG A 84 -5.22 -16.31 23.78
C ARG A 84 -6.38 -15.46 23.25
N PHE A 85 -7.25 -15.99 22.40
CA PHE A 85 -8.35 -15.22 21.79
C PHE A 85 -9.34 -14.60 22.79
N ARG A 86 -9.46 -15.18 24.01
CA ARG A 86 -10.33 -14.67 25.09
C ARG A 86 -9.64 -13.66 26.01
N GLU A 87 -8.33 -13.51 25.91
CA GLU A 87 -7.59 -12.57 26.76
C GLU A 87 -7.91 -11.11 26.36
N PRO A 88 -7.69 -10.14 27.28
CA PRO A 88 -7.77 -8.72 26.94
C PRO A 88 -6.88 -8.36 25.74
N SER A 89 -7.29 -7.37 24.95
CA SER A 89 -6.52 -6.98 23.77
C SER A 89 -5.12 -6.46 24.13
N PRO A 90 -4.04 -6.95 23.47
CA PRO A 90 -2.70 -6.44 23.70
C PRO A 90 -2.45 -5.09 23.00
N ALA A 91 -3.38 -4.60 22.18
CA ALA A 91 -3.18 -3.47 21.28
C ALA A 91 -2.69 -2.20 22.00
N ALA A 92 -3.31 -1.85 23.14
CA ALA A 92 -2.92 -0.66 23.90
C ALA A 92 -1.51 -0.77 24.47
N ARG A 93 -1.13 -1.96 24.98
CA ARG A 93 0.22 -2.23 25.50
C ARG A 93 1.25 -2.13 24.38
N VAL A 94 1.01 -2.81 23.26
CA VAL A 94 1.90 -2.80 22.08
C VAL A 94 2.10 -1.38 21.54
N ALA A 95 1.02 -0.61 21.38
CA ALA A 95 1.11 0.78 20.93
C ALA A 95 1.97 1.65 21.87
N LYS A 96 1.81 1.48 23.19
CA LYS A 96 2.57 2.22 24.20
C LYS A 96 4.06 1.86 24.17
N GLU A 97 4.38 0.58 24.11
CA GLU A 97 5.76 0.07 24.05
C GLU A 97 6.46 0.52 22.76
N CYS A 98 5.78 0.40 21.61
CA CYS A 98 6.27 0.88 20.32
C CYS A 98 6.59 2.37 20.35
N ARG A 99 5.66 3.22 20.85
CA ARG A 99 5.86 4.67 20.96
C ARG A 99 7.07 4.98 21.83
N ALA A 100 7.15 4.37 23.01
CA ALA A 100 8.25 4.60 23.94
C ALA A 100 9.60 4.19 23.33
N GLY A 101 9.64 3.09 22.56
CA GLY A 101 10.85 2.65 21.86
C GLY A 101 11.28 3.62 20.77
N LEU A 102 10.39 3.94 19.84
CA LEU A 102 10.70 4.80 18.69
C LEU A 102 11.03 6.23 19.09
N TRP A 103 10.31 6.81 20.07
CA TRP A 103 10.65 8.15 20.57
C TRP A 103 12.04 8.19 21.20
N ARG A 104 12.40 7.16 21.99
CA ARG A 104 13.73 7.09 22.61
C ARG A 104 14.83 7.05 21.57
N GLU A 105 14.63 6.30 20.47
CA GLU A 105 15.57 6.23 19.35
C GLU A 105 15.68 7.56 18.61
N VAL A 106 14.55 8.16 18.22
CA VAL A 106 14.52 9.42 17.47
C VAL A 106 15.07 10.58 18.30
N ASP A 107 14.65 10.72 19.56
CA ASP A 107 15.13 11.80 20.44
C ASP A 107 16.63 11.68 20.73
N ALA A 108 17.16 10.46 20.89
CA ALA A 108 18.60 10.26 21.05
C ALA A 108 19.38 10.77 19.81
N ARG A 109 18.90 10.45 18.61
CA ARG A 109 19.59 10.84 17.37
C ARG A 109 19.40 12.32 17.01
N LEU A 110 18.21 12.88 17.26
CA LEU A 110 17.98 14.32 17.09
C LEU A 110 18.85 15.15 18.04
N ARG A 111 19.00 14.72 19.31
CA ARG A 111 19.94 15.36 20.25
C ARG A 111 21.40 15.22 19.84
N ALA A 112 21.75 14.13 19.16
CA ALA A 112 23.06 13.94 18.56
C ALA A 112 23.27 14.76 17.26
N GLY A 113 22.38 15.69 16.92
CA GLY A 113 22.51 16.57 15.77
C GLY A 113 22.17 15.92 14.41
N GLN A 114 21.58 14.71 14.40
CA GLN A 114 21.22 14.01 13.16
C GLN A 114 19.91 14.56 12.58
N THR A 115 19.94 15.79 12.08
CA THR A 115 18.78 16.51 11.52
C THR A 115 18.79 16.60 9.99
N GLY A 116 19.88 16.20 9.34
CA GLY A 116 20.02 16.24 7.88
C GLY A 116 19.15 15.22 7.14
N GLY A 117 18.94 15.48 5.84
CA GLY A 117 18.20 14.59 4.95
C GLY A 117 16.68 14.76 5.03
N HIS A 118 15.94 14.00 4.22
CA HIS A 118 14.47 14.04 4.23
C HIS A 118 13.86 12.99 5.15
N THR A 119 14.53 11.84 5.29
CA THR A 119 14.07 10.78 6.17
C THR A 119 14.32 11.14 7.63
N LEU A 120 13.53 10.54 8.53
CA LEU A 120 13.84 10.60 9.97
C LEU A 120 14.89 9.57 10.34
N PRO A 121 15.71 9.84 11.37
CA PRO A 121 16.77 8.93 11.79
C PRO A 121 16.18 7.75 12.57
N PHE A 122 15.35 6.92 11.94
CA PHE A 122 14.87 5.63 12.48
C PHE A 122 15.86 4.47 12.25
N THR A 123 16.98 4.74 11.59
CA THR A 123 18.00 3.78 11.21
C THR A 123 19.35 4.49 11.04
N SER A 124 20.41 3.74 10.70
CA SER A 124 21.73 4.30 10.41
C SER A 124 21.72 5.22 9.20
N ALA A 125 22.59 6.23 9.19
CA ALA A 125 22.73 7.18 8.07
C ALA A 125 23.01 6.49 6.71
N ARG A 126 23.74 5.35 6.72
CA ARG A 126 23.97 4.55 5.51
C ARG A 126 22.67 4.01 4.93
N PHE A 127 21.78 3.49 5.78
CA PHE A 127 20.51 2.92 5.34
C PHE A 127 19.53 4.02 4.90
N MET A 128 19.53 5.18 5.55
CA MET A 128 18.73 6.35 5.13
C MET A 128 19.02 6.78 3.69
N ARG A 129 20.30 6.82 3.28
CA ARG A 129 20.67 7.20 1.91
C ARG A 129 20.03 6.32 0.82
N ILE A 130 19.73 5.06 1.12
CA ILE A 130 19.06 4.14 0.18
C ILE A 130 17.68 4.67 -0.21
N PHE A 131 16.97 5.30 0.73
CA PHE A 131 15.64 5.87 0.50
C PHE A 131 15.71 7.25 -0.12
N GLU A 132 16.71 8.05 0.23
CA GLU A 132 16.84 9.43 -0.26
C GLU A 132 17.06 9.50 -1.77
N VAL A 133 17.77 8.52 -2.34
CA VAL A 133 17.97 8.41 -3.80
C VAL A 133 16.74 7.89 -4.56
N ARG A 134 15.62 7.59 -3.86
CA ARG A 134 14.39 7.05 -4.46
C ARG A 134 13.18 7.93 -4.11
N PRO A 135 13.14 9.20 -4.57
CA PRO A 135 12.06 10.12 -4.23
C PRO A 135 10.72 9.75 -4.88
N GLY A 136 10.70 8.90 -5.92
CA GLY A 136 9.51 8.63 -6.72
C GLY A 136 8.31 8.15 -5.91
N TYR A 137 8.50 7.19 -5.00
CA TYR A 137 7.41 6.69 -4.16
C TYR A 137 6.96 7.73 -3.10
N PRO A 138 7.86 8.38 -2.34
CA PRO A 138 7.50 9.52 -1.49
C PRO A 138 6.72 10.62 -2.20
N VAL A 139 7.14 11.04 -3.40
CA VAL A 139 6.44 12.06 -4.21
C VAL A 139 5.04 11.58 -4.60
N PHE A 140 4.92 10.31 -5.03
CA PHE A 140 3.63 9.69 -5.34
C PHE A 140 2.67 9.71 -4.14
N LEU A 141 3.17 9.58 -2.90
CA LEU A 141 2.34 9.58 -1.69
C LEU A 141 1.75 10.94 -1.35
N ILE A 142 2.45 12.05 -1.65
CA ILE A 142 2.06 13.41 -1.26
C ILE A 142 0.58 13.72 -1.50
N PRO A 143 0.01 13.57 -2.72
CA PRO A 143 -1.40 13.90 -2.97
C PRO A 143 -2.38 13.08 -2.13
N PHE A 144 -2.03 11.84 -1.79
CA PHE A 144 -2.90 11.02 -0.95
C PHE A 144 -2.84 11.44 0.51
N LEU A 145 -1.64 11.75 1.00
CA LEU A 145 -1.41 12.21 2.37
C LEU A 145 -2.02 13.60 2.62
N THR A 146 -2.03 14.48 1.61
CA THR A 146 -2.63 15.81 1.70
C THR A 146 -4.16 15.75 1.74
N VAL A 147 -4.78 14.92 0.89
CA VAL A 147 -6.24 14.86 0.76
C VAL A 147 -6.89 14.01 1.85
N PHE A 148 -6.31 12.86 2.18
CA PHE A 148 -6.94 11.88 3.06
C PHE A 148 -6.28 11.77 4.45
N GLY A 149 -5.20 12.53 4.70
CA GLY A 149 -4.36 12.34 5.88
C GLY A 149 -3.52 11.07 5.80
N VAL A 150 -2.74 10.78 6.86
CA VAL A 150 -1.73 9.72 6.79
C VAL A 150 -2.32 8.32 6.69
N THR A 151 -3.22 7.95 7.60
CA THR A 151 -3.74 6.57 7.65
C THR A 151 -4.50 6.21 6.37
N TRP A 152 -5.47 7.03 5.98
CA TRP A 152 -6.28 6.81 4.79
C TRP A 152 -5.53 7.11 3.51
N GLY A 153 -4.60 8.07 3.51
CA GLY A 153 -3.76 8.37 2.35
C GLY A 153 -2.83 7.22 2.01
N MET A 154 -2.15 6.62 3.00
CA MET A 154 -1.32 5.44 2.77
C MET A 154 -2.14 4.24 2.28
N TRP A 155 -3.33 4.04 2.85
CA TRP A 155 -4.24 2.99 2.38
C TRP A 155 -4.70 3.25 0.94
N ALA A 156 -5.16 4.47 0.63
CA ALA A 156 -5.67 4.84 -0.68
C ALA A 156 -4.58 4.73 -1.76
N ALA A 157 -3.35 5.17 -1.45
CA ALA A 157 -2.20 5.01 -2.32
C ALA A 157 -1.95 3.53 -2.64
N GLY A 158 -1.97 2.65 -1.64
CA GLY A 158 -1.87 1.20 -1.84
C GLY A 158 -2.99 0.63 -2.71
N VAL A 159 -4.25 1.02 -2.45
CA VAL A 159 -5.39 0.58 -3.26
C VAL A 159 -5.23 1.01 -4.71
N VAL A 160 -4.87 2.28 -4.96
CA VAL A 160 -4.70 2.81 -6.31
C VAL A 160 -3.60 2.07 -7.06
N VAL A 161 -2.45 1.84 -6.43
CA VAL A 161 -1.33 1.09 -7.01
C VAL A 161 -1.75 -0.34 -7.36
N THR A 162 -2.37 -1.06 -6.44
CA THR A 162 -2.80 -2.44 -6.69
C THR A 162 -3.89 -2.50 -7.75
N VAL A 163 -4.89 -1.61 -7.71
CA VAL A 163 -5.96 -1.55 -8.71
C VAL A 163 -5.38 -1.27 -10.09
N ALA A 164 -4.49 -0.29 -10.21
CA ALA A 164 -3.80 0.04 -11.46
C ALA A 164 -3.04 -1.18 -12.01
N GLY A 165 -2.31 -1.91 -11.16
CA GLY A 165 -1.64 -3.16 -11.55
C GLY A 165 -2.61 -4.21 -12.12
N GLY A 166 -3.75 -4.44 -11.45
CA GLY A 166 -4.76 -5.39 -11.93
C GLY A 166 -5.42 -4.96 -13.25
N VAL A 167 -5.69 -3.67 -13.43
CA VAL A 167 -6.19 -3.11 -14.69
C VAL A 167 -5.17 -3.28 -15.80
N LEU A 168 -3.88 -3.04 -15.53
CA LEU A 168 -2.81 -3.23 -16.50
C LEU A 168 -2.65 -4.70 -16.91
N VAL A 169 -2.79 -5.65 -15.98
CA VAL A 169 -2.84 -7.09 -16.31
C VAL A 169 -3.99 -7.40 -17.26
N TYR A 170 -5.19 -6.88 -16.99
CA TYR A 170 -6.33 -7.03 -17.90
C TYR A 170 -6.01 -6.46 -19.29
N LEU A 171 -5.45 -5.25 -19.37
CA LEU A 171 -5.11 -4.59 -20.64
C LEU A 171 -4.06 -5.36 -21.44
N LEU A 172 -3.02 -5.88 -20.78
CA LEU A 172 -2.00 -6.74 -21.38
C LEU A 172 -2.58 -8.04 -21.95
N LEU A 173 -3.47 -8.70 -21.22
CA LEU A 173 -4.14 -9.91 -21.74
C LEU A 173 -5.03 -9.55 -22.94
N ARG A 174 -5.69 -8.39 -22.89
CA ARG A 174 -6.56 -7.94 -23.97
C ARG A 174 -5.82 -7.52 -25.24
N SER A 175 -4.62 -6.94 -25.16
CA SER A 175 -3.79 -6.65 -26.35
C SER A 175 -3.43 -7.95 -27.07
N ARG A 176 -3.09 -9.01 -26.31
CA ARG A 176 -2.85 -10.36 -26.84
C ARG A 176 -4.09 -11.14 -27.26
N ARG A 177 -5.23 -10.46 -27.44
CA ARG A 177 -6.52 -11.03 -27.89
C ARG A 177 -7.07 -12.15 -27.00
N VAL A 178 -6.60 -12.28 -25.75
CA VAL A 178 -7.13 -13.25 -24.77
C VAL A 178 -8.61 -12.97 -24.52
N PRO A 179 -9.50 -13.98 -24.51
CA PRO A 179 -10.93 -13.77 -24.34
C PRO A 179 -11.24 -13.08 -23.00
N VAL A 180 -12.27 -12.24 -22.99
CA VAL A 180 -12.63 -11.37 -21.85
C VAL A 180 -12.72 -12.11 -20.51
N PRO A 181 -13.36 -13.30 -20.41
CA PRO A 181 -13.42 -14.01 -19.15
C PRO A 181 -12.03 -14.36 -18.59
N LEU A 182 -11.11 -14.82 -19.44
CA LEU A 182 -9.74 -15.14 -19.01
C LEU A 182 -8.94 -13.89 -18.63
N ALA A 183 -9.15 -12.77 -19.33
CA ALA A 183 -8.53 -11.50 -18.96
C ALA A 183 -9.03 -10.98 -17.60
N LEU A 184 -10.33 -11.10 -17.32
CA LEU A 184 -10.91 -10.78 -16.01
C LEU A 184 -10.41 -11.72 -14.92
N THR A 185 -10.25 -13.02 -15.21
CA THR A 185 -9.61 -13.96 -14.29
C THR A 185 -8.18 -13.53 -13.98
N GLY A 186 -7.40 -13.07 -14.98
CA GLY A 186 -6.05 -12.53 -14.75
C GLY A 186 -6.03 -11.33 -13.80
N GLN A 187 -6.97 -10.39 -13.95
CA GLN A 187 -7.14 -9.28 -13.01
C GLN A 187 -7.49 -9.78 -11.59
N GLY A 188 -8.44 -10.70 -11.48
CA GLY A 188 -8.84 -11.28 -10.19
C GLY A 188 -7.69 -12.02 -9.50
N LEU A 189 -6.93 -12.82 -10.26
CA LEU A 189 -5.75 -13.51 -9.78
C LEU A 189 -4.68 -12.52 -9.31
N TYR A 190 -4.44 -11.44 -10.04
CA TYR A 190 -3.51 -10.39 -9.61
C TYR A 190 -3.86 -9.86 -8.20
N TYR A 191 -5.14 -9.62 -7.92
CA TYR A 191 -5.59 -9.09 -6.63
C TYR A 191 -5.45 -10.06 -5.46
N VAL A 192 -5.58 -11.37 -5.71
CA VAL A 192 -5.57 -12.40 -4.64
C VAL A 192 -4.18 -13.00 -4.42
N LEU A 193 -3.36 -13.07 -5.48
CA LEU A 193 -2.03 -13.66 -5.43
C LEU A 193 -1.00 -12.75 -4.72
N PRO A 194 0.16 -13.30 -4.32
CA PRO A 194 1.21 -12.57 -3.61
C PRO A 194 1.66 -11.26 -4.26
N CYS A 195 1.57 -11.14 -5.58
CA CYS A 195 1.91 -9.91 -6.30
C CYS A 195 1.00 -8.74 -5.91
N GLY A 196 -0.32 -8.91 -5.92
CA GLY A 196 -1.26 -7.87 -5.53
C GLY A 196 -1.27 -7.61 -4.02
N THR A 197 -1.11 -8.65 -3.21
CA THR A 197 -1.02 -8.48 -1.74
C THR A 197 0.24 -7.73 -1.32
N THR A 198 1.35 -7.93 -2.04
CA THR A 198 2.59 -7.16 -1.86
C THR A 198 2.43 -5.73 -2.39
N ALA A 199 1.79 -5.55 -3.55
CA ALA A 199 1.54 -4.22 -4.11
C ALA A 199 0.68 -3.32 -3.21
N MET A 200 -0.19 -3.92 -2.40
CA MET A 200 -1.04 -3.21 -1.43
C MET A 200 -0.27 -2.72 -0.20
N ARG A 201 0.96 -3.20 0.03
CA ARG A 201 1.79 -2.73 1.14
C ARG A 201 2.32 -1.32 0.81
N PRO A 202 2.40 -0.43 1.81
CA PRO A 202 2.90 0.93 1.66
C PRO A 202 4.43 0.94 1.45
N MET A 203 4.86 0.50 0.27
CA MET A 203 6.23 0.40 -0.19
C MET A 203 6.33 0.65 -1.69
N ALA A 204 7.55 0.88 -2.19
CA ALA A 204 7.80 1.23 -3.58
C ALA A 204 7.56 0.07 -4.57
N GLU A 205 7.62 -1.19 -4.12
CA GLU A 205 7.55 -2.39 -4.94
C GLU A 205 6.25 -2.49 -5.74
N GLY A 206 5.12 -2.13 -5.13
CA GLY A 206 3.83 -2.09 -5.82
C GLY A 206 3.83 -1.09 -6.98
N LEU A 207 4.34 0.12 -6.72
CA LEU A 207 4.40 1.17 -7.74
C LEU A 207 5.37 0.78 -8.86
N MET A 208 6.54 0.24 -8.51
CA MET A 208 7.50 -0.28 -9.49
C MET A 208 6.86 -1.36 -10.37
N LEU A 209 6.15 -2.32 -9.77
CA LEU A 209 5.46 -3.37 -10.52
C LEU A 209 4.40 -2.79 -11.47
N ALA A 210 3.60 -1.82 -11.02
CA ALA A 210 2.62 -1.16 -11.88
C ALA A 210 3.29 -0.43 -13.06
N LEU A 211 4.40 0.28 -12.82
CA LEU A 211 5.17 0.95 -13.87
C LEU A 211 5.79 -0.05 -14.86
N THR A 212 6.31 -1.19 -14.37
CA THR A 212 6.81 -2.26 -15.24
C THR A 212 5.69 -2.84 -16.11
N LEU A 213 4.51 -3.10 -15.55
CA LEU A 213 3.36 -3.58 -16.31
C LEU A 213 2.90 -2.55 -17.35
N ALA A 214 2.93 -1.26 -17.01
CA ALA A 214 2.61 -0.18 -17.96
C ALA A 214 3.63 -0.11 -19.11
N ALA A 215 4.92 -0.26 -18.82
CA ALA A 215 5.96 -0.34 -19.85
C ALA A 215 5.78 -1.54 -20.77
N LEU A 216 5.51 -2.73 -20.21
CA LEU A 216 5.21 -3.93 -21.00
C LEU A 216 3.97 -3.77 -21.87
N TRP A 217 2.95 -3.09 -21.36
CA TRP A 217 1.74 -2.80 -22.12
C TRP A 217 2.04 -1.85 -23.29
N GLY A 218 2.79 -0.78 -23.05
CA GLY A 218 3.28 0.11 -24.10
C GLY A 218 4.09 -0.63 -25.18
N CYS A 219 5.00 -1.53 -24.78
CA CYS A 219 5.73 -2.38 -25.73
C CYS A 219 4.80 -3.31 -26.53
N SER A 220 3.78 -3.89 -25.89
CA SER A 220 2.80 -4.73 -26.61
C SER A 220 2.04 -3.92 -27.67
N LEU A 221 1.65 -2.69 -27.35
CA LEU A 221 0.97 -1.80 -28.30
C LEU A 221 1.89 -1.39 -29.45
N ALA A 222 3.17 -1.11 -29.18
CA ALA A 222 4.15 -0.75 -30.20
C ALA A 222 4.45 -1.90 -31.17
N LEU A 223 4.38 -3.17 -30.72
CA LEU A 223 4.58 -4.36 -31.57
C LEU A 223 3.35 -4.77 -32.37
N GLU A 224 2.17 -4.28 -31.99
CA GLU A 224 0.90 -4.49 -32.71
C GLU A 224 0.63 -3.38 -33.74
N GLY A 225 1.46 -2.33 -33.75
CA GLY A 225 1.42 -1.19 -34.67
C GLY A 225 2.24 -1.40 -35.93
#